data_AF-A0A950VI57-F1
#
_entry.id   AF-A0A950VI57-F1
#
_cell.length_a   1.000
_cell.length_b   1.000
_cell.length_c   1.000
_cell.angle_alpha   90.00
_cell.angle_beta   90.00
_cell.angle_gamma   90.00
#
_symmetry.space_group_name_H-M   'P 1'
#
loop_
_entity.id
_entity.type
_entity.pdbx_description
1 polymer ?
#
loop_
_entity_poly.entity_id
_entity_poly.type
_entity_poly.pdbx_seq_one_letter_code
_entity_poly.pdbx_strand_id
1 'polypeptide(L)'
;MNEEPKLDPRHSTTRTALRILGPTLAGIGLLFTIFGFGSFFSSFGTFEPPRYFWCAFVGLPLLWAGIVLCMLAFYGSIARYYVGEAAPVMKDTFNYLAEGTKGGVRTTAQAVGEGWSEGLSSVTPKATCPHCHQANDADAKFCKNCGAAMAS
;
A
#
# COMPACT_ATOMS: atom_id res chain seq x y z
N MET A 1 14.30 -2.60 19.57
CA MET A 1 14.81 -1.38 18.92
C MET A 1 14.23 -1.38 17.54
N ASN A 2 13.20 -0.56 17.30
CA ASN A 2 12.64 -0.41 15.97
C ASN A 2 13.59 0.52 15.22
N GLU A 3 14.27 0.01 14.19
CA GLU A 3 14.99 0.85 13.24
C GLU A 3 13.98 1.81 12.61
N GLU A 4 13.95 3.05 13.09
CA GLU A 4 13.27 4.14 12.42
C GLU A 4 13.88 4.27 11.02
N PRO A 5 13.09 4.11 9.95
CA PRO A 5 13.61 4.25 8.59
C PRO A 5 14.14 5.68 8.46
N LYS A 6 15.46 5.81 8.24
CA LYS A 6 16.14 7.09 8.04
C LYS A 6 15.45 7.83 6.89
N LEU A 7 14.66 8.85 7.24
CA LEU A 7 14.09 9.80 6.30
C LEU A 7 15.24 10.47 5.55
N ASP A 8 15.34 10.24 4.23
CA ASP A 8 16.30 10.91 3.37
C ASP A 8 16.20 12.44 3.58
N PRO A 9 17.30 13.16 3.84
CA PRO A 9 17.28 14.60 4.05
C PRO A 9 16.65 15.40 2.89
N ARG A 10 16.67 14.87 1.65
CA ARG A 10 15.99 15.45 0.46
C ARG A 10 14.46 15.46 0.58
N HIS A 11 13.90 14.69 1.50
CA HIS A 11 12.47 14.62 1.73
C HIS A 11 11.94 15.89 2.43
N SER A 12 12.78 16.53 3.27
CA SER A 12 12.41 17.76 3.99
C SER A 12 12.32 18.98 3.07
N THR A 13 13.31 19.16 2.19
CA THR A 13 13.39 20.28 1.25
C THR A 13 12.26 20.24 0.22
N THR A 14 11.97 19.06 -0.33
CA THR A 14 10.86 18.86 -1.29
C THR A 14 9.51 19.16 -0.65
N ARG A 15 9.33 18.77 0.62
CA ARG A 15 8.10 19.04 1.38
C ARG A 15 7.94 20.52 1.73
N THR A 16 9.02 21.22 2.05
CA THR A 16 8.98 22.68 2.29
C THR A 16 8.70 23.44 1.00
N ALA A 17 9.33 23.07 -0.11
CA ALA A 17 9.06 23.66 -1.42
C ALA A 17 7.59 23.49 -1.84
N LEU A 18 7.02 22.28 -1.67
CA LEU A 18 5.63 22.01 -2.04
C LEU A 18 4.62 22.83 -1.20
N ARG A 19 4.93 23.08 0.07
CA ARG A 19 4.10 23.90 0.98
C ARG A 19 4.13 25.40 0.68
N ILE A 20 5.13 25.89 -0.03
CA ILE A 20 5.24 27.30 -0.44
C ILE A 20 4.69 27.47 -1.86
N LEU A 21 5.02 26.54 -2.76
CA LEU A 21 4.60 26.59 -4.16
C LEU A 21 3.08 26.41 -4.33
N GLY A 22 2.46 25.51 -3.55
CA GLY A 22 1.01 25.28 -3.62
C GLY A 22 0.18 26.52 -3.30
N PRO A 23 0.35 27.15 -2.12
CA PRO A 23 -0.41 28.34 -1.74
C PRO A 23 -0.15 29.55 -2.63
N THR A 24 1.08 29.72 -3.11
CA THR A 24 1.42 30.82 -4.03
C THR A 24 0.73 30.64 -5.39
N LEU A 25 0.77 29.43 -5.96
CA LEU A 25 0.07 29.11 -7.21
C LEU A 25 -1.45 29.23 -7.06
N ALA A 26 -2.01 28.71 -5.96
CA ALA A 26 -3.44 28.82 -5.65
C ALA A 26 -3.88 30.28 -5.46
N GLY A 27 -3.05 31.10 -4.80
CA GLY A 27 -3.31 32.53 -4.61
C GLY A 27 -3.33 33.30 -5.92
N ILE A 28 -2.37 33.04 -6.82
CA ILE A 28 -2.34 33.63 -8.16
C ILE A 28 -3.58 33.20 -8.97
N GLY A 29 -3.92 31.91 -8.94
CA GLY A 29 -5.12 31.38 -9.60
C GLY A 29 -6.42 31.98 -9.05
N LEU A 30 -6.50 32.21 -7.74
CA LEU A 30 -7.64 32.85 -7.09
C LEU A 30 -7.80 34.30 -7.56
N LEU A 31 -6.71 35.07 -7.61
CA LEU A 31 -6.74 36.44 -8.11
C LEU A 31 -7.24 36.51 -9.56
N PHE A 32 -6.71 35.65 -10.44
CA PHE A 32 -7.16 35.57 -11.83
C PHE A 32 -8.65 35.20 -11.95
N THR A 33 -9.10 34.28 -11.11
CA THR A 33 -10.52 33.88 -11.04
C THR A 33 -11.39 35.05 -10.60
N ILE A 34 -10.98 35.80 -9.57
CA ILE A 34 -11.72 36.99 -9.09
C ILE A 34 -11.81 38.06 -10.18
N PHE A 35 -10.73 38.37 -10.89
CA PHE A 35 -10.77 39.34 -12.00
C PHE A 35 -11.64 38.86 -13.17
N GLY A 36 -11.56 37.56 -13.52
CA GLY A 36 -12.37 36.98 -14.59
C GLY A 36 -13.87 37.01 -14.29
N PHE A 37 -14.26 36.55 -13.10
CA PHE A 37 -15.66 36.61 -12.66
C PHE A 37 -16.12 38.04 -12.40
N GLY A 38 -15.28 38.89 -11.82
CA GLY A 38 -15.59 40.31 -11.60
C GLY A 38 -15.91 41.03 -12.92
N SER A 39 -15.12 40.79 -13.97
CA SER A 39 -15.41 41.32 -15.30
C SER A 39 -16.70 40.76 -15.88
N PHE A 40 -16.97 39.45 -15.71
CA PHE A 40 -18.21 38.82 -16.15
C PHE A 40 -19.44 39.43 -15.49
N PHE A 41 -19.43 39.57 -14.16
CA PHE A 41 -20.54 40.16 -13.41
C PHE A 41 -20.71 41.65 -13.71
N SER A 42 -19.62 42.38 -13.97
CA SER A 42 -19.70 43.81 -14.33
C SER A 42 -20.31 44.05 -15.72
N SER A 43 -20.17 43.10 -16.64
CA SER A 43 -20.77 43.16 -17.99
C SER A 43 -22.12 42.43 -18.07
N PHE A 44 -22.60 41.88 -16.95
CA PHE A 44 -23.86 41.16 -16.89
C PHE A 44 -25.03 42.16 -16.95
N GLY A 45 -25.59 42.34 -18.15
CA GLY A 45 -26.69 43.26 -18.42
C GLY A 45 -26.35 44.41 -19.38
N THR A 46 -25.08 44.60 -19.75
CA THR A 46 -24.67 45.68 -20.67
C THR A 46 -24.60 45.27 -22.14
N PHE A 47 -25.05 44.06 -22.51
CA PHE A 47 -24.97 43.47 -23.87
C PHE A 47 -23.57 43.47 -24.50
N GLU A 48 -22.53 43.81 -23.73
CA GLU A 48 -21.15 43.91 -24.17
C GLU A 48 -20.35 42.69 -23.67
N PRO A 49 -19.53 42.04 -24.52
CA PRO A 49 -18.79 40.87 -24.11
C PRO A 49 -17.71 41.22 -23.06
N PRO A 50 -17.61 40.46 -21.95
CA PRO A 50 -16.66 40.74 -20.88
C PRO A 50 -15.21 40.54 -21.34
N ARG A 51 -14.41 41.61 -21.30
CA ARG A 51 -13.04 41.62 -21.85
C ARG A 51 -12.05 40.72 -21.09
N TYR A 52 -12.26 40.50 -19.79
CA TYR A 52 -11.35 39.70 -18.96
C TYR A 52 -11.91 38.32 -18.58
N PHE A 53 -13.03 37.88 -19.16
CA PHE A 53 -13.63 36.58 -18.83
C PHE A 53 -12.70 35.39 -19.12
N TRP A 54 -11.80 35.51 -20.10
CA TRP A 54 -10.78 34.50 -20.40
C TRP A 54 -9.86 34.21 -19.19
N CYS A 55 -9.67 35.17 -18.28
CA CYS A 55 -8.91 34.98 -17.05
C CYS A 55 -9.53 33.90 -16.14
N ALA A 56 -10.85 33.67 -16.21
CA ALA A 56 -11.49 32.60 -15.45
C ALA A 56 -11.12 31.21 -16.00
N PHE A 57 -10.98 31.06 -17.32
CA PHE A 57 -10.56 29.81 -17.95
C PHE A 57 -9.11 29.43 -17.63
N VAL A 58 -8.25 30.41 -17.35
CA VAL A 58 -6.88 30.17 -16.88
C VAL A 58 -6.84 30.04 -15.36
N GLY A 59 -7.61 30.87 -14.65
CA GLY A 59 -7.67 30.93 -13.20
C GLY A 59 -8.20 29.65 -12.56
N LEU A 60 -9.28 29.06 -13.09
CA LEU A 60 -9.89 27.85 -12.54
C LEU A 60 -8.95 26.63 -12.57
N PRO A 61 -8.33 26.25 -13.71
CA PRO A 61 -7.37 25.16 -13.74
C PRO A 61 -6.15 25.40 -12.86
N LEU A 62 -5.65 26.65 -12.83
CA LEU A 62 -4.51 27.03 -11.99
C LEU A 62 -4.83 26.92 -10.50
N LEU A 63 -6.03 27.37 -10.11
CA LEU A 63 -6.55 27.28 -8.75
C LEU A 63 -6.78 25.81 -8.35
N TRP A 64 -7.36 24.99 -9.23
CA TRP A 64 -7.53 23.56 -9.00
C TRP A 64 -6.18 22.87 -8.79
N ALA A 65 -5.21 23.10 -9.68
CA ALA A 65 -3.87 22.54 -9.56
C ALA A 65 -3.19 23.01 -8.25
N GLY A 66 -3.32 24.29 -7.91
CA GLY A 66 -2.82 24.85 -6.65
C GLY A 66 -3.43 24.20 -5.41
N ILE A 67 -4.75 23.96 -5.41
CA ILE A 67 -5.47 23.29 -4.31
C ILE A 67 -5.01 21.84 -4.18
N VAL A 68 -4.89 21.09 -5.28
CA VAL A 68 -4.41 19.70 -5.25
C VAL A 68 -2.98 19.64 -4.71
N LEU A 69 -2.09 20.54 -5.14
CA LEU A 69 -0.73 20.63 -4.61
C LEU A 69 -0.73 20.96 -3.11
N CYS A 70 -1.60 21.87 -2.65
CA CYS A 70 -1.79 22.13 -1.22
C CYS A 70 -2.26 20.88 -0.47
N MET A 71 -3.26 20.16 -0.99
CA MET A 71 -3.71 18.90 -0.39
C MET A 71 -2.55 17.92 -0.25
N LEU A 72 -1.76 17.69 -1.31
CA LEU A 72 -0.60 16.80 -1.25
C LEU A 72 0.48 17.28 -0.27
N ALA A 73 0.74 18.60 -0.22
CA ALA A 73 1.74 19.21 0.67
C ALA A 73 1.39 19.05 2.16
N PHE A 74 0.10 19.18 2.49
CA PHE A 74 -0.41 19.16 3.86
C PHE A 74 -1.01 17.80 4.27
N TYR A 75 -1.21 16.86 3.32
CA TYR A 75 -1.76 15.53 3.59
C TYR A 75 -0.98 14.81 4.69
N GLY A 76 0.36 14.82 4.61
CA GLY A 76 1.19 14.19 5.63
C GLY A 76 1.17 14.89 7.00
N SER A 77 0.71 16.15 7.10
CA SER A 77 0.47 16.80 8.40
C SER A 77 -0.86 16.34 8.99
N ILE A 78 -1.92 16.37 8.18
CA ILE A 78 -3.27 15.94 8.58
C ILE A 78 -3.26 14.45 8.95
N ALA A 79 -2.57 13.61 8.18
CA ALA A 79 -2.43 12.19 8.46
C ALA A 79 -1.80 11.91 9.84
N ARG A 80 -0.80 12.69 10.27
CA ARG A 80 -0.22 12.52 11.61
C ARG A 80 -1.19 12.89 12.72
N TYR A 81 -1.97 13.94 12.53
CA TYR A 81 -3.02 14.32 13.48
C TYR A 81 -4.08 13.21 13.58
N TYR A 82 -4.58 12.74 12.44
CA TYR A 82 -5.57 11.66 12.37
C TYR A 82 -5.06 10.35 12.98
N VAL A 83 -3.81 9.98 12.69
CA VAL A 83 -3.17 8.81 13.31
C VAL A 83 -3.03 8.98 14.82
N GLY A 84 -2.76 10.18 15.34
CA GLY A 84 -2.69 10.42 16.78
C GLY A 84 -3.97 10.07 17.53
N GLU A 85 -5.13 10.35 16.93
CA GLU A 85 -6.45 10.05 17.52
C GLU A 85 -6.95 8.63 17.15
N ALA A 86 -6.69 8.16 15.93
CA ALA A 86 -7.20 6.88 15.44
C ALA A 86 -6.29 5.67 15.77
N ALA A 87 -5.00 5.87 16.03
CA ALA A 87 -4.06 4.79 16.36
C ALA A 87 -4.47 3.97 17.59
N PRO A 88 -4.88 4.55 18.74
CA PRO A 88 -5.31 3.74 19.89
C PRO A 88 -6.54 2.90 19.56
N VAL A 89 -7.53 3.45 18.86
CA VAL A 89 -8.76 2.73 18.47
C VAL A 89 -8.45 1.59 17.51
N MET A 90 -7.56 1.81 16.54
CA MET A 90 -7.11 0.77 15.61
C MET A 90 -6.36 -0.35 16.35
N LYS A 91 -5.51 -0.01 17.32
CA LYS A 91 -4.82 -0.98 18.17
C LYS A 91 -5.80 -1.81 18.98
N ASP A 92 -6.78 -1.16 19.61
CA ASP A 92 -7.78 -1.86 20.42
C ASP A 92 -8.62 -2.80 19.56
N THR A 93 -9.08 -2.32 18.40
CA THR A 93 -9.80 -3.14 17.41
C THR A 93 -8.98 -4.35 16.98
N PHE A 94 -7.69 -4.15 16.69
CA PHE A 94 -6.80 -5.24 16.32
C PHE A 94 -6.62 -6.26 17.45
N ASN A 95 -6.43 -5.79 18.69
CA ASN A 95 -6.34 -6.68 19.85
C ASN A 95 -7.63 -7.49 20.06
N TYR A 96 -8.81 -6.85 19.96
CA TYR A 96 -10.10 -7.53 20.05
C TYR A 96 -10.27 -8.59 18.95
N LEU A 97 -9.94 -8.23 17.70
CA LEU A 97 -10.00 -9.18 16.58
C LEU A 97 -9.02 -10.33 16.78
N ALA A 98 -7.80 -10.03 17.22
CA ALA A 98 -6.77 -11.02 17.46
C ALA A 98 -7.20 -12.00 18.55
N GLU A 99 -7.79 -11.52 19.64
CA GLU A 99 -8.35 -12.37 20.72
C GLU A 99 -9.45 -13.29 20.18
N GLY A 100 -10.40 -12.76 19.41
CA GLY A 100 -11.48 -13.54 18.80
C GLY A 100 -11.01 -14.53 17.73
N THR A 101 -9.91 -14.22 17.04
CA THR A 101 -9.36 -15.03 15.93
C THR A 101 -8.28 -16.01 16.42
N LYS A 102 -7.80 -15.86 17.65
CA LYS A 102 -6.76 -16.71 18.28
C LYS A 102 -7.14 -18.19 18.26
N GLY A 103 -8.41 -18.51 18.51
CA GLY A 103 -8.93 -19.88 18.46
C GLY A 103 -8.80 -20.49 17.07
N GLY A 104 -9.32 -19.79 16.05
CA GLY A 104 -9.27 -20.23 14.66
C GLY A 104 -7.83 -20.40 14.15
N VAL A 105 -6.96 -19.42 14.41
CA VAL A 105 -5.53 -19.49 14.01
C VAL A 105 -4.82 -20.64 14.72
N ARG A 106 -5.12 -20.89 16.00
CA ARG A 106 -4.55 -22.02 16.75
C ARG A 106 -5.01 -23.36 16.18
N THR A 107 -6.29 -23.51 15.85
CA THR A 107 -6.83 -24.72 15.22
C THR A 107 -6.20 -24.97 13.85
N THR A 108 -6.06 -23.94 13.01
CA THR A 108 -5.38 -24.07 11.71
C THR A 108 -3.90 -24.43 11.88
N ALA A 109 -3.20 -23.79 12.83
CA ALA A 109 -1.79 -24.10 13.10
C ALA A 109 -1.61 -25.53 13.64
N GLN A 110 -2.51 -26.00 14.50
CA GLN A 110 -2.53 -27.38 14.99
C GLN A 110 -2.79 -28.37 13.84
N ALA A 111 -3.79 -28.12 13.00
CA ALA A 111 -4.10 -28.97 11.86
C ALA A 111 -2.93 -29.08 10.86
N VAL A 112 -2.17 -27.99 10.66
CA VAL A 112 -0.95 -28.02 9.83
C VAL A 112 0.17 -28.80 10.51
N GLY A 113 0.36 -28.64 11.82
CA GLY A 113 1.36 -29.39 12.59
C GLY A 113 1.08 -30.90 12.65
N GLU A 114 -0.19 -31.26 12.82
CA GLU A 114 -0.67 -32.64 12.78
C GLU A 114 -0.57 -33.22 11.36
N GLY A 115 -0.93 -32.45 10.33
CA GLY A 115 -0.72 -32.85 8.93
C GLY A 115 0.76 -33.03 8.57
N TRP A 116 1.67 -32.30 9.24
CA TRP A 116 3.11 -32.47 9.08
C TRP A 116 3.63 -33.71 9.83
N SER A 117 3.12 -34.02 11.03
CA SER A 117 3.53 -35.21 11.80
C SER A 117 2.95 -36.51 11.23
N GLU A 118 1.70 -36.49 10.74
CA GLU A 118 1.11 -37.58 9.96
C GLU A 118 1.76 -37.68 8.58
N GLY A 119 2.11 -36.54 7.96
CA GLY A 119 2.88 -36.48 6.73
C GLY A 119 4.27 -37.12 6.87
N LEU A 120 4.95 -36.92 8.01
CA LEU A 120 6.25 -37.53 8.31
C LEU A 120 6.13 -39.03 8.64
N SER A 121 5.01 -39.46 9.21
CA SER A 121 4.69 -40.87 9.46
C SER A 121 4.21 -41.61 8.20
N SER A 122 3.82 -40.86 7.16
CA SER A 122 3.50 -41.36 5.81
C SER A 122 4.62 -41.10 4.78
N VAL A 123 5.79 -40.60 5.22
CA VAL A 123 7.03 -40.73 4.43
C VAL A 123 7.43 -42.20 4.48
N THR A 124 6.95 -42.96 3.50
CA THR A 124 7.48 -44.27 3.19
C THR A 124 9.00 -44.11 3.01
N PRO A 125 9.84 -44.76 3.84
CA PRO A 125 11.28 -44.59 3.76
C PRO A 125 11.75 -45.05 2.38
N LYS A 126 12.14 -44.11 1.50
CA LYS A 126 12.56 -44.46 0.14
C LYS A 126 13.92 -45.16 0.19
N ALA A 127 13.95 -46.44 -0.15
CA ALA A 127 15.17 -47.23 -0.27
C ALA A 127 15.93 -46.84 -1.55
N THR A 128 17.23 -46.56 -1.43
CA THR A 128 18.07 -46.18 -2.57
C THR A 128 18.70 -47.42 -3.19
N CYS A 129 18.58 -47.59 -4.51
CA CYS A 129 19.16 -48.73 -5.20
C CYS A 129 20.71 -48.69 -5.13
N PRO A 130 21.39 -49.77 -4.71
CA PRO A 130 22.85 -49.79 -4.62
C PRO A 130 23.56 -49.80 -5.98
N HIS A 131 22.84 -50.15 -7.07
CA HIS A 131 23.44 -50.36 -8.39
C HIS A 131 23.29 -49.16 -9.33
N CYS A 132 22.24 -48.33 -9.16
CA CYS A 132 21.97 -47.17 -10.00
C CYS A 132 21.56 -45.91 -9.22
N HIS A 133 21.54 -45.97 -7.89
CA HIS A 133 21.18 -44.87 -6.97
C HIS A 133 19.77 -44.28 -7.14
N GLN A 134 18.88 -44.97 -7.85
CA GLN A 134 17.48 -44.56 -7.95
C GLN A 134 16.74 -44.74 -6.62
N ALA A 135 15.96 -43.73 -6.23
CA ALA A 135 15.04 -43.82 -5.10
C ALA A 135 13.82 -44.70 -5.45
N ASN A 136 13.70 -45.84 -4.77
CA ASN A 136 12.56 -46.75 -4.84
C ASN A 136 11.77 -46.71 -3.52
N ASP A 137 10.55 -47.25 -3.56
CA ASP A 137 9.73 -47.38 -2.36
C ASP A 137 10.35 -48.42 -1.41
N ALA A 138 10.08 -48.29 -0.10
CA ALA A 138 10.74 -49.06 0.96
C ALA A 138 10.60 -50.59 0.78
N ASP A 139 9.51 -51.02 0.16
CA ASP A 139 9.07 -52.39 -0.02
C ASP A 139 9.33 -52.93 -1.44
N ALA A 140 10.01 -52.16 -2.30
CA ALA A 140 10.31 -52.56 -3.66
C ALA A 140 11.35 -53.69 -3.70
N LYS A 141 10.96 -54.89 -4.17
CA LYS A 141 11.87 -56.05 -4.35
C LYS A 141 12.85 -55.88 -5.52
N PHE A 142 12.48 -55.05 -6.51
CA PHE A 142 13.28 -54.79 -7.70
C PHE A 142 13.30 -53.30 -7.99
N CYS A 143 14.43 -52.78 -8.47
CA CYS A 143 14.55 -51.37 -8.83
C CYS A 143 13.75 -51.06 -10.10
N LYS A 144 12.93 -49.99 -10.06
CA LYS A 144 12.10 -49.56 -11.20
C LYS A 144 12.88 -49.00 -12.40
N ASN A 145 14.17 -48.71 -12.24
CA ASN A 145 15.00 -48.13 -13.30
C ASN A 145 15.95 -49.16 -13.94
N CYS A 146 16.69 -49.92 -13.13
CA CYS A 146 17.68 -50.88 -13.63
C CYS A 146 17.28 -52.35 -13.50
N GLY A 147 16.15 -52.66 -12.86
CA GLY A 147 15.69 -54.04 -12.66
C GLY A 147 16.51 -54.87 -11.66
N ALA A 148 17.55 -54.31 -11.05
CA ALA A 148 18.36 -55.01 -10.05
C ALA A 148 17.53 -55.35 -8.79
N ALA A 149 17.79 -56.52 -8.22
CA ALA A 149 17.19 -56.93 -6.95
C ALA A 149 17.64 -55.98 -5.83
N MET A 150 16.69 -55.49 -5.05
CA MET A 150 16.95 -54.66 -3.88
C MET A 150 17.29 -55.59 -2.71
N ALA A 151 18.40 -55.36 -2.02
CA ALA A 151 18.71 -56.10 -0.81
C ALA A 151 17.67 -55.72 0.26
N SER A 152 16.90 -56.71 0.69
CA SER A 152 15.97 -56.60 1.82
C SER A 152 16.70 -56.30 3.12
#